data_AF-A0A962KQK1-F1
#
_entry.id   AF-A0A962KQK1-F1
#
_cell.length_a   1.000
_cell.length_b   1.000
_cell.length_c   1.000
_cell.angle_alpha   90.00
_cell.angle_beta   90.00
_cell.angle_gamma   90.00
#
_symmetry.space_group_name_H-M   'P 1'
#
loop_
_entity.id
_entity.type
_entity.pdbx_description
1 polymer ?
#
loop_
_entity_poly.entity_id
_entity_poly.type
_entity_poly.pdbx_seq_one_letter_code
_entity_poly.pdbx_strand_id
1 'polypeptide(L)'
;MSFLLNMLLLLAFLAFAAKRLLIYLHALQQDDYNSERLFAWIRRHQVVDRKLSAGLLGLIVLSLILPGVFVAVLMISGFSATAYLDSDPRTRSKKKLVLTARAKRIYFPALGIALLLGLIALFEGHIVSWILLVQGIPLMLVLSNKLNEPFEKKVQKKFYDEAVAKLGEIKPRIIGITGSYGKTSVKHILGHILKASAPTLITPGSVNTVMGITRIIREQMEPNTKYFVVEMGAYGPGSIARLCALTPPDAAIIIAIGQAHYERFKTLDTVAAAKFELAQDTLSRGGHVTVHEQTLGFEASRKIYEAHKDHFTIVGEAAASDLVISSVTQTKDGLIVEITWKGQDYTLKAPLYGVQHGGNIALAFACAAELGLAPEDIIMALARCPQITHRLEVKPFGEDGLLIDDAFNSNPKGFAAALELLPVLKREGGRTILITPGMVELGDAHDAEHTTIGELAAKTCDIVLAVSAERIPTFVSAYRAGAPEGQLLTFASFKDAEAWLGANRKPEDVVLIENDLPDLYERIPKL
;
A
#
# COMPACT_ATOMS: atom_id res chain seq x y z
N MET A 1 50.30 11.63 18.94
CA MET A 1 49.80 11.46 17.55
C MET A 1 48.73 10.35 17.43
N SER A 2 48.75 9.32 18.27
CA SER A 2 47.75 8.22 18.27
C SER A 2 46.34 8.64 18.71
N PHE A 3 46.19 9.52 19.70
CA PHE A 3 44.86 9.89 20.22
C PHE A 3 44.00 10.64 19.19
N LEU A 4 44.56 11.68 18.55
CA LEU A 4 43.85 12.45 17.52
C LEU A 4 43.42 11.56 16.35
N LEU A 5 44.30 10.66 15.90
CA LEU A 5 44.03 9.76 14.80
C LEU A 5 42.94 8.72 15.14
N ASN A 6 42.97 8.17 16.35
CA ASN A 6 41.93 7.28 16.86
C ASN A 6 40.58 7.99 16.96
N MET A 7 40.58 9.25 17.42
CA MET A 7 39.36 10.05 17.49
C MET A 7 38.79 10.33 16.09
N LEU A 8 39.65 10.66 15.12
CA LEU A 8 39.23 10.84 13.72
C LEU A 8 38.69 9.55 13.11
N LEU A 9 39.30 8.40 13.40
CA LEU A 9 38.81 7.09 12.96
C LEU A 9 37.44 6.78 13.53
N LEU A 10 37.22 7.01 14.83
CA LEU A 10 35.92 6.83 15.46
C LEU A 10 34.86 7.76 14.86
N LEU A 11 35.19 9.04 14.67
CA LEU A 11 34.28 10.01 14.07
C LEU A 11 33.91 9.63 12.63
N ALA A 12 34.88 9.17 11.83
CA ALA A 12 34.64 8.70 10.48
C ALA A 12 33.74 7.46 10.47
N PHE A 13 34.01 6.48 11.35
CA PHE A 13 33.15 5.32 11.52
C PHE A 13 31.74 5.70 11.97
N LEU A 14 31.58 6.64 12.91
CA LEU A 14 30.27 7.10 13.37
C LEU A 14 29.49 7.82 12.28
N ALA A 15 30.16 8.60 11.43
CA ALA A 15 29.53 9.23 10.26
C ALA A 15 29.02 8.17 9.27
N PHE A 16 29.82 7.14 9.01
CA PHE A 16 29.41 5.97 8.22
C PHE A 16 28.23 5.23 8.86
N ALA A 17 28.34 4.87 10.14
CA ALA A 17 27.31 4.14 10.87
C ALA A 17 25.99 4.94 10.93
N ALA A 18 26.04 6.25 11.15
CA ALA A 18 24.88 7.13 11.13
C ALA A 18 24.14 7.05 9.78
N LYS A 19 24.87 7.17 8.65
CA LYS A 19 24.28 7.07 7.32
C LYS A 19 23.67 5.70 7.05
N ARG A 20 24.39 4.62 7.39
CA ARG A 20 23.91 3.25 7.18
C ARG A 20 22.71 2.91 8.06
N LEU A 21 22.70 3.36 9.32
CA LEU A 21 21.55 3.23 10.22
C LEU A 21 20.33 3.96 9.67
N LEU A 22 20.46 5.12 9.03
CA LEU A 22 19.33 5.80 8.38
C LEU A 22 18.75 4.97 7.22
N ILE A 23 19.61 4.32 6.42
CA ILE A 23 19.17 3.44 5.32
C ILE A 23 18.37 2.25 5.87
N TYR A 24 18.90 1.56 6.89
CA TYR A 24 18.19 0.43 7.51
C TYR A 24 16.94 0.86 8.27
N LEU A 25 16.97 2.01 8.94
CA LEU A 25 15.80 2.59 9.61
C LEU A 25 14.72 2.94 8.59
N HIS A 26 15.10 3.37 7.40
CA HIS A 26 14.16 3.64 6.33
C HIS A 26 13.43 2.37 5.90
N ALA A 27 14.16 1.28 5.65
CA ALA A 27 13.56 -0.03 5.39
C ALA A 27 12.66 -0.50 6.54
N LEU A 28 13.16 -0.41 7.78
CA LEU A 28 12.42 -0.78 8.98
C LEU A 28 11.13 0.04 9.16
N GLN A 29 11.15 1.34 8.85
CA GLN A 29 9.98 2.22 8.92
C GLN A 29 8.92 1.86 7.87
N GLN A 30 9.33 1.40 6.69
CA GLN A 30 8.39 0.96 5.66
C GLN A 30 7.71 -0.37 6.02
N ASP A 31 8.36 -1.20 6.84
CA ASP A 31 7.85 -2.49 7.34
C ASP A 31 7.23 -2.42 8.76
N ASP A 32 6.64 -1.28 9.13
CA ASP A 32 5.98 -1.06 10.43
C ASP A 32 6.86 -1.35 11.66
N TYR A 33 8.18 -1.22 11.49
CA TYR A 33 9.20 -1.51 12.48
C TYR A 33 9.23 -2.98 12.94
N ASN A 34 8.88 -3.91 12.06
CA ASN A 34 8.99 -5.34 12.33
C ASN A 34 10.43 -5.83 12.15
N SER A 35 11.08 -6.16 13.28
CA SER A 35 12.47 -6.62 13.29
C SER A 35 12.70 -7.97 12.60
N GLU A 36 11.72 -8.89 12.64
CA GLU A 36 11.84 -10.21 11.99
C GLU A 36 11.82 -10.08 10.47
N ARG A 37 10.95 -9.21 9.94
CA ARG A 37 10.91 -8.92 8.50
C ARG A 37 12.19 -8.26 8.03
N LEU A 38 12.74 -7.31 8.78
CA LEU A 38 14.03 -6.70 8.45
C LEU A 38 15.13 -7.79 8.40
N PHE A 39 15.16 -8.72 9.35
CA PHE A 39 16.10 -9.84 9.34
C PHE A 39 15.93 -10.76 8.12
N ALA A 40 14.69 -11.13 7.81
CA ALA A 40 14.38 -11.95 6.63
C ALA A 40 14.79 -11.24 5.33
N TRP A 41 14.54 -9.92 5.25
CA TRP A 41 14.92 -9.08 4.12
C TRP A 41 16.44 -8.99 3.95
N ILE A 42 17.19 -8.74 5.03
CA ILE A 42 18.66 -8.72 5.03
C ILE A 42 19.22 -10.05 4.52
N ARG A 43 18.68 -11.18 5.02
CA ARG A 43 19.11 -12.52 4.60
C ARG A 43 18.79 -12.80 3.14
N ARG A 44 17.57 -12.48 2.69
CA ARG A 44 17.10 -12.73 1.32
C ARG A 44 17.91 -11.94 0.29
N HIS A 45 18.23 -10.69 0.59
CA HIS A 45 18.96 -9.81 -0.34
C HIS A 45 20.47 -9.82 -0.11
N GLN A 46 20.98 -10.68 0.78
CA GLN A 46 22.40 -10.77 1.15
C GLN A 46 23.03 -9.40 1.38
N VAL A 47 22.34 -8.57 2.17
CA VAL A 47 22.72 -7.18 2.40
C VAL A 47 23.99 -7.14 3.24
N VAL A 48 25.11 -7.08 2.53
CA VAL A 48 26.47 -7.10 3.05
C VAL A 48 27.20 -5.93 2.42
N ASP A 49 27.92 -5.16 3.22
CA ASP A 49 28.74 -4.08 2.66
C ASP A 49 30.01 -4.66 2.00
N ARG A 50 29.88 -5.08 0.74
CA ARG A 50 30.94 -5.82 0.02
C ARG A 50 32.14 -4.93 -0.27
N LYS A 51 31.91 -3.71 -0.73
CA LYS A 51 32.98 -2.79 -1.17
C LYS A 51 33.85 -2.34 0.00
N LEU A 52 33.24 -1.85 1.08
CA LEU A 52 34.01 -1.38 2.23
C LEU A 52 34.72 -2.54 2.92
N SER A 53 34.07 -3.70 3.03
CA SER A 53 34.68 -4.88 3.65
C SER A 53 35.83 -5.46 2.85
N ALA A 54 35.73 -5.50 1.52
CA ALA A 54 36.85 -5.88 0.66
C ALA A 54 38.03 -4.92 0.83
N GLY A 55 37.77 -3.61 0.93
CA GLY A 55 38.79 -2.61 1.23
C GLY A 55 39.47 -2.85 2.58
N LEU A 56 38.69 -3.07 3.65
CA LEU A 56 39.20 -3.37 4.98
C LEU A 56 39.99 -4.69 5.03
N LEU A 57 39.55 -5.74 4.32
CA LEU A 57 40.30 -7.00 4.18
C LEU A 57 41.65 -6.76 3.48
N GLY A 58 41.69 -5.96 2.42
CA GLY A 58 42.94 -5.56 1.77
C GLY A 58 43.88 -4.80 2.71
N LEU A 59 43.33 -3.96 3.60
CA LEU A 59 44.11 -3.24 4.61
C LEU A 59 44.74 -4.17 5.66
N ILE A 60 44.18 -5.36 5.92
CA ILE A 60 44.83 -6.35 6.80
C ILE A 60 46.19 -6.76 6.20
N VAL A 61 46.23 -7.06 4.90
CA VAL A 61 47.48 -7.43 4.22
C VAL A 61 48.46 -6.25 4.19
N LEU A 62 47.97 -5.05 3.87
CA LEU A 62 48.80 -3.85 3.82
C LEU A 62 49.33 -3.44 5.20
N SER A 63 48.62 -3.77 6.28
CA SER A 63 49.08 -3.48 7.65
C SER A 63 50.36 -4.23 8.05
N LEU A 64 50.73 -5.29 7.32
CA LEU A 64 51.99 -6.00 7.51
C LEU A 64 53.21 -5.24 6.96
N ILE A 65 52.97 -4.25 6.08
CA ILE A 65 54.04 -3.54 5.32
C ILE A 65 54.02 -2.04 5.62
N LEU A 66 52.83 -1.45 5.83
CA LEU A 66 52.66 -0.02 6.05
C LEU A 66 52.68 0.36 7.55
N PRO A 67 53.23 1.53 7.91
CA PRO A 67 53.08 2.05 9.26
C PRO A 67 51.60 2.26 9.62
N GLY A 68 51.21 1.96 10.87
CA GLY A 68 49.81 1.99 11.31
C GLY A 68 49.09 3.34 11.10
N VAL A 69 49.83 4.45 11.05
CA VAL A 69 49.27 5.78 10.73
C VAL A 69 48.67 5.80 9.33
N PHE A 70 49.34 5.21 8.33
CA PHE A 70 48.81 5.16 6.96
C PHE A 70 47.58 4.26 6.87
N VAL A 71 47.58 3.12 7.57
CA VAL A 71 46.43 2.21 7.64
C VAL A 71 45.20 2.94 8.23
N ALA A 72 45.38 3.67 9.32
CA ALA A 72 44.31 4.45 9.94
C ALA A 72 43.78 5.57 9.02
N VAL A 73 44.64 6.29 8.29
CA VAL A 73 44.24 7.30 7.30
C VAL A 73 43.42 6.69 6.16
N LEU A 74 43.79 5.50 5.69
CA LEU A 74 43.04 4.78 4.65
C LEU A 74 41.67 4.33 5.17
N MET A 75 41.57 3.84 6.41
CA MET A 75 40.29 3.52 7.05
C MET A 75 39.40 4.76 7.21
N ILE A 76 39.95 5.87 7.71
CA ILE A 76 39.24 7.16 7.84
C ILE A 76 38.68 7.61 6.48
N SER A 77 39.52 7.54 5.44
CA SER A 77 39.13 7.90 4.07
C SER A 77 38.02 6.99 3.54
N GLY A 78 38.14 5.67 3.77
CA GLY A 78 37.14 4.69 3.37
C GLY A 78 35.78 4.93 3.99
N PHE A 79 35.72 5.11 5.32
CA PHE A 79 34.48 5.41 6.04
C PHE A 79 33.88 6.76 5.63
N SER A 80 34.71 7.79 5.50
CA SER A 80 34.24 9.13 5.13
C SER A 80 33.70 9.18 3.69
N ALA A 81 34.38 8.52 2.75
CA ALA A 81 33.95 8.45 1.36
C ALA A 81 32.61 7.71 1.21
N THR A 82 32.45 6.57 1.89
CA THR A 82 31.16 5.83 1.86
C THR A 82 30.04 6.66 2.49
N ALA A 83 30.28 7.29 3.64
CA ALA A 83 29.30 8.16 4.29
C ALA A 83 28.84 9.33 3.41
N TYR A 84 29.74 9.87 2.57
CA TYR A 84 29.46 10.97 1.67
C TYR A 84 28.72 10.52 0.39
N LEU A 85 29.11 9.38 -0.17
CA LEU A 85 28.56 8.87 -1.43
C LEU A 85 27.18 8.21 -1.27
N ASP A 86 26.90 7.63 -0.11
CA ASP A 86 25.60 7.00 0.17
C ASP A 86 24.43 8.00 0.07
N SER A 87 23.36 7.56 -0.58
CA SER A 87 22.16 8.37 -0.73
C SER A 87 21.47 8.58 0.62
N ASP A 88 20.99 9.80 0.87
CA ASP A 88 20.26 10.10 2.09
C ASP A 88 18.77 9.77 1.90
N PRO A 89 18.22 8.78 2.64
CA PRO A 89 16.84 8.36 2.46
C PRO A 89 15.82 9.42 2.90
N ARG A 90 16.26 10.48 3.59
CA ARG A 90 15.40 11.60 3.99
C ARG A 90 15.11 12.57 2.85
N THR A 91 15.95 12.57 1.80
CA THR A 91 15.84 13.57 0.72
C THR A 91 15.71 12.95 -0.67
N ARG A 92 16.34 11.79 -0.93
CA ARG A 92 16.47 11.21 -2.27
C ARG A 92 15.55 10.01 -2.57
N SER A 93 14.77 9.54 -1.60
CA SER A 93 13.85 8.41 -1.77
C SER A 93 12.44 8.87 -2.18
N LYS A 94 11.73 8.06 -2.98
CA LYS A 94 10.34 8.32 -3.42
C LYS A 94 9.41 8.47 -2.22
N LYS A 95 9.47 7.52 -1.29
CA LYS A 95 8.96 7.67 0.08
C LYS A 95 10.12 8.09 0.97
N LYS A 96 10.06 9.29 1.55
CA LYS A 96 11.15 9.83 2.38
C LYS A 96 11.09 9.24 3.79
N LEU A 97 12.26 8.95 4.37
CA LEU A 97 12.37 8.64 5.79
C LEU A 97 11.96 9.86 6.63
N VAL A 98 10.96 9.69 7.49
CA VAL A 98 10.55 10.71 8.46
C VAL A 98 11.03 10.32 9.85
N LEU A 99 11.86 11.17 10.48
CA LEU A 99 12.36 10.94 11.85
C LEU A 99 11.29 11.26 12.89
N THR A 100 10.29 10.40 12.97
CA THR A 100 9.26 10.39 14.02
C THR A 100 9.87 10.19 15.40
N ALA A 101 9.11 10.46 16.48
CA ALA A 101 9.56 10.20 17.84
C ALA A 101 9.98 8.73 18.05
N ARG A 102 9.24 7.76 17.47
CA ARG A 102 9.61 6.34 17.49
C ARG A 102 10.90 6.07 16.73
N ALA A 103 11.02 6.60 15.51
CA ALA A 103 12.23 6.45 14.70
C ALA A 103 13.47 7.00 15.42
N LYS A 104 13.36 8.17 16.08
CA LYS A 104 14.42 8.74 16.92
C LYS A 104 14.79 7.82 18.10
N ARG A 105 13.78 7.28 18.80
CA ARG A 105 14.00 6.32 19.91
C ARG A 105 14.73 5.06 19.46
N ILE A 106 14.60 4.63 18.21
CA ILE A 106 15.34 3.48 17.67
C ILE A 106 16.73 3.92 17.17
N TYR A 107 16.81 5.02 16.44
CA TYR A 107 18.03 5.50 15.80
C TYR A 107 19.12 5.89 16.80
N PHE A 108 18.80 6.72 17.80
CA PHE A 108 19.83 7.26 18.70
C PHE A 108 20.46 6.19 19.60
N PRO A 109 19.71 5.23 20.20
CA PRO A 109 20.35 4.14 20.94
C PRO A 109 21.14 3.19 20.03
N ALA A 110 20.72 2.98 18.77
CA ALA A 110 21.52 2.21 17.81
C ALA A 110 22.87 2.90 17.51
N LEU A 111 22.86 4.23 17.36
CA LEU A 111 24.08 5.03 17.20
C LEU A 111 24.94 5.00 18.48
N GLY A 112 24.32 4.99 19.65
CA GLY A 112 25.01 4.80 20.94
C GLY A 112 25.68 3.43 21.07
N ILE A 113 25.03 2.36 20.61
CA ILE A 113 25.61 1.01 20.52
C ILE A 113 26.81 1.03 19.56
N ALA A 114 26.69 1.68 18.39
CA ALA A 114 27.80 1.83 17.45
C ALA A 114 28.99 2.59 18.07
N LEU A 115 28.73 3.65 18.84
CA LEU A 115 29.77 4.39 19.57
C LEU A 115 30.48 3.50 20.59
N LEU A 116 29.73 2.77 21.43
CA LEU A 116 30.30 1.87 22.43
C LEU A 116 31.19 0.80 21.79
N LEU A 117 30.69 0.14 20.74
CA LEU A 117 31.43 -0.90 20.05
C LEU A 117 32.63 -0.35 19.27
N GLY A 118 32.51 0.84 18.70
CA GLY A 118 33.63 1.56 18.06
C GLY A 118 34.74 1.91 19.04
N LEU A 119 34.40 2.32 20.27
CA LEU A 119 35.38 2.55 21.34
C LEU A 119 36.10 1.25 21.74
N ILE A 120 35.38 0.12 21.80
CA ILE A 120 35.97 -1.20 22.06
C ILE A 120 36.91 -1.60 20.91
N ALA A 121 36.50 -1.44 19.65
CA ALA A 121 37.34 -1.75 18.49
C ALA A 121 38.60 -0.89 18.41
N LEU A 122 38.53 0.38 18.84
CA LEU A 122 39.71 1.23 19.00
C LEU A 122 40.68 0.72 20.06
N PHE A 123 40.16 0.19 21.17
CA PHE A 123 40.96 -0.35 22.26
C PHE A 123 41.64 -1.67 21.85
N GLU A 124 40.94 -2.55 21.14
CA GLU A 124 41.50 -3.80 20.59
C GLU A 124 42.52 -3.55 19.48
N GLY A 125 42.30 -2.54 18.63
CA GLY A 125 43.21 -2.18 17.54
C GLY A 125 43.21 -3.13 16.34
N HIS A 126 42.33 -4.14 16.30
CA HIS A 126 42.24 -5.09 15.20
C HIS A 126 41.32 -4.62 14.07
N ILE A 127 41.81 -4.65 12.83
CA ILE A 127 41.01 -4.30 11.62
C ILE A 127 39.78 -5.19 11.48
N VAL A 128 39.87 -6.46 11.91
CA VAL A 128 38.75 -7.41 11.90
C VAL A 128 37.56 -6.91 12.71
N SER A 129 37.79 -6.25 13.85
CA SER A 129 36.74 -5.68 14.69
C SER A 129 35.93 -4.65 13.88
N TRP A 130 36.58 -3.80 13.08
CA TRP A 130 35.90 -2.83 12.21
C TRP A 130 35.06 -3.48 11.11
N ILE A 131 35.50 -4.61 10.52
CA ILE A 131 34.71 -5.38 9.55
C ILE A 131 33.44 -5.92 10.22
N LEU A 132 33.56 -6.49 11.42
CA LEU A 132 32.42 -6.97 12.18
C LEU A 132 31.44 -5.84 12.52
N LEU A 133 31.95 -4.65 12.87
CA LEU A 133 31.09 -3.49 13.14
C LEU A 133 30.33 -3.04 11.90
N VAL A 134 30.99 -2.94 10.74
CA VAL A 134 30.36 -2.57 9.47
C VAL A 134 29.20 -3.51 9.15
N GLN A 135 29.41 -4.83 9.27
CA GLN A 135 28.37 -5.82 9.00
C GLN A 135 27.32 -5.91 10.11
N GLY A 136 27.67 -5.52 11.34
CA GLY A 136 26.81 -5.58 12.50
C GLY A 136 25.81 -4.43 12.61
N ILE A 137 25.93 -3.36 11.81
CA ILE A 137 25.05 -2.18 11.89
C ILE A 137 23.54 -2.52 11.87
N PRO A 138 23.03 -3.39 10.97
CA PRO A 138 21.62 -3.76 10.99
C PRO A 138 21.20 -4.42 12.32
N LEU A 139 22.09 -5.21 12.93
CA LEU A 139 21.85 -5.87 14.22
C LEU A 139 21.75 -4.87 15.36
N MET A 140 22.57 -3.81 15.34
CA MET A 140 22.50 -2.72 16.31
C MET A 140 21.14 -2.01 16.26
N LEU A 141 20.60 -1.81 15.06
CA LEU A 141 19.26 -1.23 14.87
C LEU A 141 18.16 -2.15 15.40
N VAL A 142 18.26 -3.47 15.12
CA VAL A 142 17.28 -4.44 15.63
C VAL A 142 17.35 -4.55 17.15
N LEU A 143 18.55 -4.60 17.74
CA LEU A 143 18.74 -4.62 19.18
C LEU A 143 18.12 -3.37 19.82
N SER A 144 18.39 -2.19 19.26
CA SER A 144 17.78 -0.94 19.70
C SER A 144 16.24 -0.98 19.65
N ASN A 145 15.64 -1.51 18.58
CA ASN A 145 14.19 -1.64 18.47
C ASN A 145 13.62 -2.59 19.55
N LYS A 146 14.28 -3.73 19.80
CA LYS A 146 13.88 -4.69 20.84
C LYS A 146 13.98 -4.09 22.25
N LEU A 147 15.05 -3.36 22.55
CA LEU A 147 15.22 -2.69 23.84
C LEU A 147 14.12 -1.64 24.09
N ASN A 148 13.65 -0.97 23.05
CA ASN A 148 12.58 0.02 23.13
C ASN A 148 11.17 -0.59 23.15
N GLU A 149 11.01 -1.88 22.87
CA GLU A 149 9.71 -2.52 22.69
C GLU A 149 8.77 -2.38 23.92
N PRO A 150 9.22 -2.57 25.18
CA PRO A 150 8.34 -2.42 26.35
C PRO A 150 7.81 -1.01 26.51
N PHE A 151 8.66 0.00 26.28
CA PHE A 151 8.27 1.40 26.33
C PHE A 151 7.29 1.73 25.22
N GLU A 152 7.57 1.28 24.00
CA GLU A 152 6.69 1.48 22.85
C GLU A 152 5.31 0.84 23.06
N LYS A 153 5.24 -0.38 23.61
CA LYS A 153 3.97 -1.02 24.00
C LYS A 153 3.19 -0.20 25.01
N LYS A 154 3.87 0.39 26.01
CA LYS A 154 3.22 1.27 27.00
C LYS A 154 2.64 2.54 26.35
N VAL A 155 3.38 3.15 25.44
CA VAL A 155 2.91 4.34 24.69
C VAL A 155 1.72 3.98 23.79
N GLN A 156 1.82 2.86 23.05
CA GLN A 156 0.74 2.39 22.19
C GLN A 156 -0.52 2.06 22.99
N LYS A 157 -0.38 1.39 24.14
CA LYS A 157 -1.51 1.11 25.05
C LYS A 157 -2.17 2.40 25.53
N LYS A 158 -1.39 3.40 25.96
CA LYS A 158 -1.96 4.71 26.35
C LYS A 158 -2.80 5.33 25.24
N PHE A 159 -2.29 5.35 24.01
CA PHE A 159 -3.05 5.89 22.87
C PHE A 159 -4.28 5.03 22.54
N TYR A 160 -4.17 3.72 22.64
CA TYR A 160 -5.31 2.82 22.47
C TYR A 160 -6.41 3.14 23.50
N ASP A 161 -6.04 3.24 24.78
CA ASP A 161 -6.97 3.55 25.88
C ASP A 161 -7.64 4.93 25.66
N GLU A 162 -6.89 5.94 25.23
CA GLU A 162 -7.44 7.27 24.88
C GLU A 162 -8.42 7.23 23.70
N ALA A 163 -8.14 6.40 22.69
CA ALA A 163 -9.07 6.23 21.57
C ALA A 163 -10.37 5.53 22.00
N VAL A 164 -10.27 4.48 22.84
CA VAL A 164 -11.42 3.78 23.39
C VAL A 164 -12.27 4.71 24.25
N ALA A 165 -11.65 5.51 25.12
CA ALA A 165 -12.36 6.51 25.93
C ALA A 165 -13.14 7.49 25.05
N LYS A 166 -12.50 8.02 24.00
CA LYS A 166 -13.12 8.96 23.06
C LYS A 166 -14.29 8.35 22.28
N LEU A 167 -14.18 7.08 21.87
CA LEU A 167 -15.31 6.35 21.27
C LEU A 167 -16.45 6.15 22.27
N GLY A 168 -16.15 5.87 23.53
CA GLY A 168 -17.14 5.72 24.60
C GLY A 168 -17.88 7.01 24.95
N GLU A 169 -17.23 8.17 24.77
CA GLU A 169 -17.83 9.50 24.95
C GLU A 169 -18.72 9.90 23.77
N ILE A 170 -18.20 9.78 22.54
CA ILE A 170 -18.87 10.27 21.32
C ILE A 170 -19.95 9.30 20.83
N LYS A 171 -19.70 7.99 20.98
CA LYS A 171 -20.59 6.90 20.55
C LYS A 171 -21.08 7.04 19.09
N PRO A 172 -20.17 7.21 18.11
CA PRO A 172 -20.57 7.22 16.71
C PRO A 172 -21.09 5.85 16.31
N ARG A 173 -21.98 5.77 15.31
CA ARG A 173 -22.28 4.50 14.63
C ARG A 173 -21.06 4.06 13.83
N ILE A 174 -20.51 2.90 14.14
CA ILE A 174 -19.29 2.38 13.51
C ILE A 174 -19.66 1.44 12.36
N ILE A 175 -19.12 1.70 11.17
CA ILE A 175 -19.30 0.84 10.00
C ILE A 175 -17.96 0.22 9.63
N GLY A 176 -17.82 -1.09 9.80
CA GLY A 176 -16.65 -1.84 9.38
C GLY A 176 -16.75 -2.23 7.90
N ILE A 177 -15.67 -2.08 7.14
CA ILE A 177 -15.62 -2.47 5.72
C ILE A 177 -14.45 -3.40 5.50
N THR A 178 -14.72 -4.58 4.93
CA THR A 178 -13.65 -5.50 4.52
C THR A 178 -13.89 -6.12 3.15
N GLY A 179 -12.83 -6.74 2.64
CA GLY A 179 -12.80 -7.35 1.32
C GLY A 179 -11.37 -7.61 0.88
N SER A 180 -11.20 -8.46 -0.12
CA SER A 180 -9.92 -8.70 -0.76
C SER A 180 -9.52 -7.46 -1.58
N TYR A 181 -10.48 -6.90 -2.32
CA TYR A 181 -10.38 -5.65 -3.08
C TYR A 181 -11.61 -4.76 -2.81
N GLY A 182 -11.65 -3.55 -3.37
CA GLY A 182 -12.79 -2.62 -3.27
C GLY A 182 -12.93 -1.84 -1.95
N LYS A 183 -12.26 -2.26 -0.86
CA LYS A 183 -12.35 -1.65 0.49
C LYS A 183 -12.29 -0.13 0.51
N THR A 184 -11.22 0.43 -0.03
CA THR A 184 -10.99 1.88 -0.04
C THR A 184 -12.05 2.61 -0.87
N SER A 185 -12.47 2.01 -2.00
CA SER A 185 -13.51 2.56 -2.87
C SER A 185 -14.88 2.58 -2.19
N VAL A 186 -15.33 1.48 -1.59
CA VAL A 186 -16.60 1.42 -0.85
C VAL A 186 -16.57 2.38 0.34
N LYS A 187 -15.48 2.41 1.12
CA LYS A 187 -15.33 3.39 2.22
C LYS A 187 -15.46 4.82 1.71
N HIS A 188 -14.86 5.13 0.57
CA HIS A 188 -14.90 6.46 0.00
C HIS A 188 -16.33 6.83 -0.44
N ILE A 189 -17.00 5.93 -1.18
CA ILE A 189 -18.37 6.11 -1.67
C ILE A 189 -19.35 6.24 -0.49
N LEU A 190 -19.35 5.27 0.43
CA LEU A 190 -20.21 5.30 1.63
C LEU A 190 -19.90 6.53 2.48
N GLY A 191 -18.63 6.84 2.68
CA GLY A 191 -18.19 8.03 3.41
C GLY A 191 -18.74 9.32 2.81
N HIS A 192 -18.75 9.44 1.48
CA HIS A 192 -19.33 10.59 0.79
C HIS A 192 -20.85 10.68 1.00
N ILE A 193 -21.56 9.56 0.83
CA ILE A 193 -23.01 9.47 1.07
C ILE A 193 -23.35 9.89 2.51
N LEU A 194 -22.66 9.31 3.51
CA LEU A 194 -22.93 9.59 4.91
C LEU A 194 -22.56 11.03 5.30
N LYS A 195 -21.47 11.59 4.76
CA LYS A 195 -21.08 13.00 4.97
C LYS A 195 -22.12 13.99 4.46
N ALA A 196 -22.86 13.66 3.40
CA ALA A 196 -23.95 14.50 2.91
C ALA A 196 -25.14 14.55 3.90
N SER A 197 -25.30 13.51 4.74
CA SER A 197 -26.38 13.40 5.72
C SER A 197 -25.99 13.85 7.13
N ALA A 198 -24.77 13.56 7.59
CA ALA A 198 -24.33 13.85 8.95
C ALA A 198 -22.80 13.90 9.11
N PRO A 199 -22.28 14.51 10.20
CA PRO A 199 -20.85 14.50 10.52
C PRO A 199 -20.30 13.07 10.53
N THR A 200 -19.35 12.80 9.64
CA THR A 200 -18.84 11.45 9.38
C THR A 200 -17.33 11.46 9.28
N LEU A 201 -16.68 10.64 10.11
CA LEU A 201 -15.27 10.34 10.01
C LEU A 201 -15.05 9.08 9.17
N ILE A 202 -14.04 9.07 8.32
CA ILE A 202 -13.60 7.88 7.59
C ILE A 202 -12.10 7.69 7.76
N THR A 203 -11.60 6.45 7.78
CA THR A 203 -10.15 6.25 7.79
C THR A 203 -9.52 6.79 6.49
N PRO A 204 -8.45 7.60 6.54
CA PRO A 204 -7.85 8.17 5.34
C PRO A 204 -7.03 7.15 4.57
N GLY A 205 -6.99 7.28 3.23
CA GLY A 205 -6.20 6.40 2.36
C GLY A 205 -6.51 4.92 2.61
N SER A 206 -5.49 4.09 2.78
CA SER A 206 -5.61 2.66 3.11
C SER A 206 -5.30 2.34 4.58
N VAL A 207 -5.48 3.30 5.51
CA VAL A 207 -5.22 3.08 6.93
C VAL A 207 -6.19 2.04 7.49
N ASN A 208 -5.65 0.87 7.83
CA ASN A 208 -6.42 -0.32 8.24
C ASN A 208 -5.71 -1.15 9.34
N THR A 209 -4.76 -0.55 10.06
CA THR A 209 -4.07 -1.15 11.21
C THR A 209 -4.62 -0.58 12.52
N VAL A 210 -4.54 -1.36 13.61
CA VAL A 210 -5.05 -0.95 14.94
C VAL A 210 -4.47 0.40 15.37
N MET A 211 -3.14 0.56 15.31
CA MET A 211 -2.51 1.83 15.72
C MET A 211 -2.75 2.97 14.73
N GLY A 212 -2.92 2.65 13.43
CA GLY A 212 -3.34 3.63 12.43
C GLY A 212 -4.72 4.21 12.76
N ILE A 213 -5.70 3.34 13.01
CA ILE A 213 -7.08 3.72 13.38
C ILE A 213 -7.10 4.44 14.73
N THR A 214 -6.34 3.95 15.73
CA THR A 214 -6.17 4.60 17.03
C THR A 214 -5.75 6.06 16.87
N ARG A 215 -4.79 6.33 15.98
CA ARG A 215 -4.33 7.68 15.69
C ARG A 215 -5.45 8.55 15.11
N ILE A 216 -6.20 8.02 14.14
CA ILE A 216 -7.32 8.73 13.49
C ILE A 216 -8.41 9.11 14.50
N ILE A 217 -8.79 8.19 15.38
CA ILE A 217 -9.78 8.47 16.43
C ILE A 217 -9.30 9.63 17.31
N ARG A 218 -8.05 9.55 17.81
CA ARG A 218 -7.49 10.56 18.72
C ARG A 218 -7.39 11.94 18.06
N GLU A 219 -6.86 11.99 16.83
CA GLU A 219 -6.48 13.23 16.18
C GLU A 219 -7.62 13.87 15.37
N GLN A 220 -8.57 13.09 14.84
CA GLN A 220 -9.55 13.58 13.85
C GLN A 220 -11.02 13.38 14.26
N MET A 221 -11.32 12.55 15.26
CA MET A 221 -12.72 12.39 15.71
C MET A 221 -13.21 13.67 16.40
N GLU A 222 -14.30 14.23 15.91
CA GLU A 222 -14.94 15.41 16.48
C GLU A 222 -16.11 15.02 17.40
N PRO A 223 -16.45 15.82 18.42
CA PRO A 223 -17.48 15.47 19.41
C PRO A 223 -18.88 15.17 18.86
N ASN A 224 -19.22 15.71 17.68
CA ASN A 224 -20.52 15.53 17.02
C ASN A 224 -20.50 14.45 15.93
N THR A 225 -19.42 13.66 15.83
CA THR A 225 -19.31 12.62 14.80
C THR A 225 -20.43 11.59 14.97
N LYS A 226 -21.30 11.48 13.96
CA LYS A 226 -22.43 10.55 13.95
C LYS A 226 -22.04 9.18 13.39
N TYR A 227 -21.20 9.16 12.36
CA TYR A 227 -20.75 7.93 11.71
C TYR A 227 -19.23 7.83 11.69
N PHE A 228 -18.71 6.63 11.90
CA PHE A 228 -17.30 6.33 11.72
C PHE A 228 -17.11 5.11 10.80
N VAL A 229 -16.63 5.36 9.58
CA VAL A 229 -16.40 4.30 8.58
C VAL A 229 -14.95 3.83 8.63
N VAL A 230 -14.76 2.54 8.92
CA VAL A 230 -13.46 1.94 9.22
C VAL A 230 -13.13 0.88 8.18
N GLU A 231 -12.09 1.11 7.39
CA GLU A 231 -11.50 0.06 6.54
C GLU A 231 -10.74 -0.96 7.40
N MET A 232 -11.11 -2.23 7.27
CA MET A 232 -10.52 -3.34 8.02
C MET A 232 -9.77 -4.33 7.11
N GLY A 233 -8.45 -4.35 7.25
CA GLY A 233 -7.55 -5.24 6.50
C GLY A 233 -7.37 -6.58 7.21
N ALA A 234 -7.19 -7.66 6.44
CA ALA A 234 -6.85 -8.97 7.00
C ALA A 234 -5.52 -9.47 6.44
N TYR A 235 -4.59 -9.81 7.34
CA TYR A 235 -3.26 -10.33 7.00
C TYR A 235 -3.04 -11.79 7.41
N GLY A 236 -4.04 -12.37 8.07
CA GLY A 236 -4.11 -13.71 8.62
C GLY A 236 -5.33 -13.82 9.54
N PRO A 237 -5.68 -15.03 10.03
CA PRO A 237 -6.74 -15.20 11.02
C PRO A 237 -6.59 -14.30 12.25
N GLY A 238 -7.70 -13.83 12.80
CA GLY A 238 -7.82 -12.91 13.92
C GLY A 238 -7.44 -11.46 13.60
N SER A 239 -7.12 -11.12 12.34
CA SER A 239 -6.74 -9.76 11.97
C SER A 239 -7.90 -8.78 12.08
N ILE A 240 -9.08 -9.18 11.64
CA ILE A 240 -10.27 -8.34 11.67
C ILE A 240 -10.84 -8.30 13.08
N ALA A 241 -10.86 -9.43 13.80
CA ALA A 241 -11.26 -9.47 15.19
C ALA A 241 -10.48 -8.45 16.06
N ARG A 242 -9.17 -8.29 15.83
CA ARG A 242 -8.36 -7.26 16.52
C ARG A 242 -8.77 -5.82 16.18
N LEU A 243 -9.25 -5.57 14.97
CA LEU A 243 -9.74 -4.25 14.56
C LEU A 243 -11.13 -3.98 15.16
N CYS A 244 -12.01 -4.98 15.16
CA CYS A 244 -13.33 -4.91 15.80
C CYS A 244 -13.22 -4.68 17.32
N ALA A 245 -12.20 -5.26 17.98
CA ALA A 245 -11.95 -4.99 19.40
C ALA A 245 -11.68 -3.51 19.71
N LEU A 246 -11.05 -2.75 18.79
CA LEU A 246 -10.85 -1.31 18.92
C LEU A 246 -12.09 -0.51 18.49
N THR A 247 -12.67 -0.87 17.35
CA THR A 247 -13.82 -0.18 16.74
C THR A 247 -14.95 -1.18 16.56
N PRO A 248 -15.74 -1.47 17.60
CA PRO A 248 -16.81 -2.45 17.52
C PRO A 248 -17.89 -1.99 16.52
N PRO A 249 -18.12 -2.73 15.42
CA PRO A 249 -19.00 -2.29 14.34
C PRO A 249 -20.48 -2.50 14.66
N ASP A 250 -21.30 -1.47 14.39
CA ASP A 250 -22.78 -1.54 14.40
C ASP A 250 -23.32 -2.01 13.04
N ALA A 251 -22.56 -1.78 11.97
CA ALA A 251 -22.84 -2.28 10.63
C ALA A 251 -21.55 -2.75 9.95
N ALA A 252 -21.68 -3.66 8.99
CA ALA A 252 -20.57 -4.21 8.24
C ALA A 252 -20.84 -4.25 6.74
N ILE A 253 -19.79 -4.04 5.94
CA ILE A 253 -19.79 -4.33 4.51
C ILE A 253 -18.70 -5.35 4.19
N ILE A 254 -19.07 -6.48 3.58
CA ILE A 254 -18.13 -7.48 3.06
C ILE A 254 -18.22 -7.54 1.54
N ILE A 255 -17.17 -7.06 0.89
CA ILE A 255 -17.19 -6.73 -0.55
C ILE A 255 -16.87 -7.96 -1.42
N ALA A 256 -15.75 -8.62 -1.16
CA ALA A 256 -15.25 -9.69 -2.03
C ALA A 256 -14.26 -10.62 -1.33
N ILE A 257 -14.30 -11.90 -1.70
CA ILE A 257 -13.32 -12.93 -1.33
C ILE A 257 -12.52 -13.29 -2.58
N GLY A 258 -11.20 -13.15 -2.51
CA GLY A 258 -10.30 -13.40 -3.63
C GLY A 258 -8.87 -13.68 -3.17
N GLN A 259 -7.97 -13.92 -4.12
CA GLN A 259 -6.59 -14.34 -3.87
C GLN A 259 -5.68 -13.19 -3.40
N ALA A 260 -6.06 -12.46 -2.35
CA ALA A 260 -5.19 -11.48 -1.70
C ALA A 260 -4.42 -12.12 -0.54
N HIS A 261 -3.10 -11.89 -0.47
CA HIS A 261 -2.22 -12.44 0.58
C HIS A 261 -2.28 -13.98 0.71
N TYR A 262 -2.47 -14.69 -0.42
CA TYR A 262 -2.76 -16.13 -0.47
C TYR A 262 -1.71 -16.98 0.24
N GLU A 263 -0.43 -16.59 0.19
CA GLU A 263 0.68 -17.26 0.88
C GLU A 263 0.42 -17.50 2.38
N ARG A 264 -0.36 -16.63 3.03
CA ARG A 264 -0.66 -16.71 4.46
C ARG A 264 -1.96 -17.44 4.79
N PHE A 265 -2.93 -17.38 3.89
CA PHE A 265 -4.26 -17.95 4.11
C PHE A 265 -4.42 -19.37 3.57
N LYS A 266 -3.58 -19.80 2.64
CA LYS A 266 -3.57 -21.13 2.00
C LYS A 266 -4.80 -21.47 1.16
N THR A 267 -6.01 -21.11 1.57
CA THR A 267 -7.27 -21.39 0.87
C THR A 267 -8.20 -20.17 0.86
N LEU A 268 -9.06 -20.05 -0.15
CA LEU A 268 -10.07 -18.99 -0.21
C LEU A 268 -11.11 -19.10 0.89
N ASP A 269 -11.43 -20.31 1.37
CA ASP A 269 -12.36 -20.49 2.49
C ASP A 269 -11.77 -19.93 3.80
N THR A 270 -10.45 -20.06 4.00
CA THR A 270 -9.77 -19.41 5.13
C THR A 270 -9.79 -17.88 5.01
N VAL A 271 -9.67 -17.35 3.77
CA VAL A 271 -9.86 -15.91 3.52
C VAL A 271 -11.29 -15.51 3.88
N ALA A 272 -12.30 -16.27 3.44
CA ALA A 272 -13.70 -16.03 3.76
C ALA A 272 -13.95 -16.01 5.27
N ALA A 273 -13.47 -17.02 6.00
CA ALA A 273 -13.56 -17.09 7.45
C ALA A 273 -12.95 -15.86 8.12
N ALA A 274 -11.74 -15.46 7.71
CA ALA A 274 -11.07 -14.29 8.27
C ALA A 274 -11.78 -12.97 7.93
N LYS A 275 -12.44 -12.85 6.77
CA LYS A 275 -13.26 -11.68 6.42
C LYS A 275 -14.56 -11.63 7.22
N PHE A 276 -15.19 -12.78 7.40
CA PHE A 276 -16.44 -12.91 8.14
C PHE A 276 -16.29 -12.83 9.67
N GLU A 277 -15.07 -12.76 10.21
CA GLU A 277 -14.82 -12.24 11.56
C GLU A 277 -15.53 -10.89 11.78
N LEU A 278 -15.60 -10.05 10.74
CA LEU A 278 -16.34 -8.78 10.79
C LEU A 278 -17.83 -9.01 11.01
N ALA A 279 -18.44 -9.90 10.21
CA ALA A 279 -19.85 -10.24 10.35
C ALA A 279 -20.14 -10.82 11.73
N GLN A 280 -19.30 -11.72 12.24
CA GLN A 280 -19.48 -12.31 13.57
C GLN A 280 -19.49 -11.26 14.69
N ASP A 281 -18.55 -10.31 14.69
CA ASP A 281 -18.53 -9.26 15.72
C ASP A 281 -19.76 -8.35 15.59
N THR A 282 -20.10 -7.92 14.37
CA THR A 282 -21.30 -7.09 14.11
C THR A 282 -22.59 -7.79 14.57
N LEU A 283 -22.78 -9.06 14.21
CA LEU A 283 -23.98 -9.84 14.55
C LEU A 283 -24.08 -10.09 16.05
N SER A 284 -22.97 -10.31 16.75
CA SER A 284 -22.95 -10.51 18.21
C SER A 284 -23.51 -9.32 19.00
N ARG A 285 -23.64 -8.16 18.33
CA ARG A 285 -24.16 -6.89 18.87
C ARG A 285 -25.54 -6.54 18.33
N GLY A 286 -26.15 -7.41 17.52
CA GLY A 286 -27.40 -7.13 16.81
C GLY A 286 -27.26 -6.15 15.64
N GLY A 287 -26.03 -5.96 15.14
CA GLY A 287 -25.76 -5.12 13.98
C GLY A 287 -26.20 -5.75 12.66
N HIS A 288 -26.04 -5.00 11.57
CA HIS A 288 -26.47 -5.41 10.23
C HIS A 288 -25.29 -5.60 9.27
N VAL A 289 -25.35 -6.60 8.39
CA VAL A 289 -24.26 -6.97 7.49
C VAL A 289 -24.71 -6.88 6.03
N THR A 290 -24.13 -5.96 5.28
CA THR A 290 -24.28 -5.89 3.82
C THR A 290 -23.17 -6.71 3.15
N VAL A 291 -23.52 -7.63 2.25
CA VAL A 291 -22.54 -8.49 1.58
C VAL A 291 -22.80 -8.58 0.09
N HIS A 292 -21.73 -8.78 -0.69
CA HIS A 292 -21.89 -9.17 -2.08
C HIS A 292 -22.24 -10.67 -2.17
N GLU A 293 -23.18 -11.06 -3.01
CA GLU A 293 -23.70 -12.44 -3.11
C GLU A 293 -22.59 -13.49 -3.29
N GLN A 294 -21.59 -13.18 -4.14
CA GLN A 294 -20.44 -14.05 -4.40
C GLN A 294 -19.63 -14.40 -3.14
N THR A 295 -19.69 -13.56 -2.09
CA THR A 295 -19.01 -13.85 -0.83
C THR A 295 -19.65 -14.99 -0.05
N LEU A 296 -20.91 -15.34 -0.33
CA LEU A 296 -21.65 -16.45 0.28
C LEU A 296 -21.41 -17.81 -0.43
N GLY A 297 -20.56 -17.82 -1.47
CA GLY A 297 -20.16 -19.04 -2.18
C GLY A 297 -19.24 -19.96 -1.36
N PHE A 298 -18.67 -19.48 -0.25
CA PHE A 298 -17.73 -20.21 0.60
C PHE A 298 -18.44 -20.84 1.80
N GLU A 299 -17.90 -21.94 2.33
CA GLU A 299 -18.55 -22.70 3.41
C GLU A 299 -18.59 -21.87 4.70
N ALA A 300 -17.46 -21.22 5.02
CA ALA A 300 -17.33 -20.41 6.23
C ALA A 300 -18.33 -19.23 6.26
N SER A 301 -18.52 -18.55 5.13
CA SER A 301 -19.45 -17.42 5.03
C SER A 301 -20.91 -17.86 5.00
N ARG A 302 -21.22 -18.93 4.26
CA ARG A 302 -22.57 -19.48 4.16
C ARG A 302 -23.13 -19.88 5.52
N LYS A 303 -22.34 -20.58 6.35
CA LYS A 303 -22.74 -21.00 7.70
C LYS A 303 -23.15 -19.82 8.58
N ILE A 304 -22.43 -18.70 8.51
CA ILE A 304 -22.72 -17.51 9.31
C ILE A 304 -24.01 -16.84 8.82
N TYR A 305 -24.16 -16.72 7.51
CA TYR A 305 -25.36 -16.18 6.88
C TYR A 305 -26.61 -17.01 7.23
N GLU A 306 -26.56 -18.32 7.05
CA GLU A 306 -27.71 -19.22 7.30
C GLU A 306 -28.22 -19.16 8.73
N ALA A 307 -27.32 -18.92 9.70
CA ALA A 307 -27.67 -18.78 11.11
C ALA A 307 -28.28 -17.40 11.47
N HIS A 308 -28.13 -16.37 10.63
CA HIS A 308 -28.51 -14.98 10.95
C HIS A 308 -29.16 -14.23 9.78
N LYS A 309 -29.95 -14.91 8.94
CA LYS A 309 -30.45 -14.36 7.67
C LYS A 309 -31.10 -12.98 7.79
N ASP A 310 -31.86 -12.74 8.86
CA ASP A 310 -32.59 -11.48 9.08
C ASP A 310 -31.69 -10.25 9.30
N HIS A 311 -30.39 -10.47 9.55
CA HIS A 311 -29.40 -9.41 9.74
C HIS A 311 -28.49 -9.19 8.51
N PHE A 312 -28.82 -9.80 7.38
CA PHE A 312 -28.06 -9.66 6.15
C PHE A 312 -28.83 -8.88 5.09
N THR A 313 -28.10 -8.07 4.33
CA THR A 313 -28.54 -7.56 3.03
C THR A 313 -27.59 -8.07 1.96
N ILE A 314 -28.13 -8.81 1.00
CA ILE A 314 -27.40 -9.38 -0.12
C ILE A 314 -27.50 -8.43 -1.31
N VAL A 315 -26.34 -8.09 -1.86
CA VAL A 315 -26.19 -7.26 -3.06
C VAL A 315 -25.57 -8.09 -4.16
N GLY A 316 -26.14 -8.08 -5.35
CA GLY A 316 -25.62 -8.89 -6.45
C GLY A 316 -26.45 -8.80 -7.71
N GLU A 317 -26.16 -9.68 -8.67
CA GLU A 317 -26.89 -9.76 -9.94
C GLU A 317 -28.01 -10.81 -9.91
N ALA A 318 -27.98 -11.75 -8.95
CA ALA A 318 -29.03 -12.74 -8.84
C ALA A 318 -30.35 -12.11 -8.36
N ALA A 319 -31.45 -12.56 -8.95
CA ALA A 319 -32.81 -12.14 -8.58
C ALA A 319 -33.20 -12.43 -7.12
N ALA A 320 -32.44 -13.29 -6.43
CA ALA A 320 -32.63 -13.60 -5.01
C ALA A 320 -31.92 -12.61 -4.06
N SER A 321 -31.15 -11.65 -4.59
CA SER A 321 -30.51 -10.60 -3.81
C SER A 321 -31.54 -9.55 -3.35
N ASP A 322 -31.33 -8.97 -2.15
CA ASP A 322 -32.17 -7.88 -1.64
C ASP A 322 -32.00 -6.59 -2.46
N LEU A 323 -30.79 -6.36 -2.95
CA LEU A 323 -30.47 -5.38 -3.98
C LEU A 323 -29.96 -6.11 -5.23
N VAL A 324 -30.73 -6.01 -6.32
CA VAL A 324 -30.36 -6.59 -7.62
C VAL A 324 -29.72 -5.53 -8.50
N ILE A 325 -28.54 -5.80 -9.04
CA ILE A 325 -27.85 -4.97 -10.03
C ILE A 325 -28.26 -5.47 -11.41
N SER A 326 -29.06 -4.68 -12.12
CA SER A 326 -29.61 -5.03 -13.42
C SER A 326 -28.64 -4.70 -14.56
N SER A 327 -27.90 -3.59 -14.44
CA SER A 327 -26.83 -3.27 -15.39
C SER A 327 -25.82 -2.28 -14.81
N VAL A 328 -24.61 -2.31 -15.34
CA VAL A 328 -23.55 -1.33 -15.08
C VAL A 328 -23.03 -0.82 -16.42
N THR A 329 -23.24 0.46 -16.69
CA THR A 329 -22.84 1.10 -17.95
C THR A 329 -21.76 2.15 -17.69
N GLN A 330 -20.61 2.00 -18.38
CA GLN A 330 -19.56 3.01 -18.41
C GLN A 330 -19.87 4.08 -19.46
N THR A 331 -19.85 5.34 -19.05
CA THR A 331 -20.02 6.51 -19.92
C THR A 331 -18.81 7.46 -19.81
N LYS A 332 -18.81 8.54 -20.60
CA LYS A 332 -17.79 9.60 -20.50
C LYS A 332 -17.87 10.38 -19.18
N ASP A 333 -19.05 10.46 -18.59
CA ASP A 333 -19.30 11.21 -17.35
C ASP A 333 -19.22 10.34 -16.08
N GLY A 334 -18.92 9.04 -16.23
CA GLY A 334 -18.81 8.07 -15.16
C GLY A 334 -19.74 6.87 -15.34
N LEU A 335 -20.20 6.29 -14.24
CA LEU A 335 -21.02 5.08 -14.23
C LEU A 335 -22.50 5.39 -14.07
N ILE A 336 -23.30 4.60 -14.79
CA ILE A 336 -24.74 4.44 -14.55
C ILE A 336 -24.96 3.01 -14.08
N VAL A 337 -25.57 2.85 -12.91
CA VAL A 337 -25.88 1.55 -12.29
C VAL A 337 -27.39 1.48 -12.11
N GLU A 338 -28.04 0.55 -12.81
CA GLU A 338 -29.46 0.29 -12.65
C GLU A 338 -29.64 -0.79 -11.58
N ILE A 339 -30.42 -0.48 -10.54
CA ILE A 339 -30.66 -1.38 -9.41
C ILE A 339 -32.14 -1.53 -9.11
N THR A 340 -32.50 -2.68 -8.53
CA THR A 340 -33.79 -2.88 -7.87
C THR A 340 -33.54 -3.08 -6.38
N TRP A 341 -34.14 -2.23 -5.54
CA TRP A 341 -34.02 -2.28 -4.08
C TRP A 341 -35.40 -2.33 -3.45
N LYS A 342 -35.66 -3.37 -2.64
CA LYS A 342 -36.96 -3.58 -1.95
C LYS A 342 -38.18 -3.45 -2.89
N GLY A 343 -38.04 -3.96 -4.12
CA GLY A 343 -39.10 -3.97 -5.14
C GLY A 343 -39.29 -2.66 -5.90
N GLN A 344 -38.40 -1.67 -5.74
CA GLN A 344 -38.41 -0.44 -6.53
C GLN A 344 -37.12 -0.28 -7.32
N ASP A 345 -37.26 0.24 -8.54
CA ASP A 345 -36.13 0.47 -9.44
C ASP A 345 -35.53 1.86 -9.24
N TYR A 346 -34.19 1.91 -9.21
CA TYR A 346 -33.43 3.14 -9.07
C TYR A 346 -32.27 3.18 -10.06
N THR A 347 -32.02 4.37 -10.60
CA THR A 347 -30.85 4.64 -11.44
C THR A 347 -29.83 5.42 -10.64
N LEU A 348 -28.67 4.81 -10.38
CA LEU A 348 -27.56 5.45 -9.68
C LEU A 348 -26.57 6.02 -10.70
N LYS A 349 -26.27 7.31 -10.60
CA LYS A 349 -25.23 7.95 -11.42
C LYS A 349 -24.09 8.40 -10.52
N ALA A 350 -22.87 8.02 -10.85
CA ALA A 350 -21.69 8.44 -10.11
C ALA A 350 -20.57 8.81 -11.08
N PRO A 351 -19.92 9.97 -10.91
CA PRO A 351 -18.75 10.33 -11.70
C PRO A 351 -17.55 9.55 -11.16
N LEU A 352 -17.55 8.25 -11.40
CA LEU A 352 -16.53 7.26 -11.08
C LEU A 352 -16.33 6.39 -12.33
N TYR A 353 -15.14 5.81 -12.50
CA TYR A 353 -14.80 5.04 -13.69
C TYR A 353 -14.37 3.61 -13.33
N GLY A 354 -14.63 2.67 -14.25
CA GLY A 354 -14.41 1.24 -14.07
C GLY A 354 -15.68 0.51 -13.66
N VAL A 355 -16.18 -0.38 -14.51
CA VAL A 355 -17.43 -1.14 -14.31
C VAL A 355 -17.46 -1.92 -12.99
N GLN A 356 -16.30 -2.33 -12.47
CA GLN A 356 -16.16 -2.97 -11.16
C GLN A 356 -16.59 -2.09 -9.97
N HIS A 357 -16.70 -0.76 -10.15
CA HIS A 357 -17.28 0.12 -9.15
C HIS A 357 -18.80 0.04 -9.05
N GLY A 358 -19.50 -0.57 -10.03
CA GLY A 358 -20.96 -0.79 -9.94
C GLY A 358 -21.38 -1.54 -8.68
N GLY A 359 -20.74 -2.68 -8.39
CA GLY A 359 -20.98 -3.44 -7.16
C GLY A 359 -20.56 -2.68 -5.89
N ASN A 360 -19.51 -1.86 -5.97
CA ASN A 360 -19.08 -1.03 -4.83
C ASN A 360 -20.10 0.08 -4.50
N ILE A 361 -20.68 0.69 -5.53
CA ILE A 361 -21.75 1.70 -5.42
C ILE A 361 -23.01 1.04 -4.83
N ALA A 362 -23.40 -0.12 -5.34
CA ALA A 362 -24.58 -0.86 -4.85
C ALA A 362 -24.43 -1.28 -3.38
N LEU A 363 -23.25 -1.77 -2.97
CA LEU A 363 -22.97 -2.10 -1.56
C LEU A 363 -23.06 -0.86 -0.65
N ALA A 364 -22.51 0.27 -1.09
CA ALA A 364 -22.59 1.51 -0.32
C ALA A 364 -24.03 2.05 -0.24
N PHE A 365 -24.79 1.95 -1.33
CA PHE A 365 -26.22 2.30 -1.38
C PHE A 365 -27.02 1.45 -0.38
N ALA A 366 -26.90 0.12 -0.46
CA ALA A 366 -27.62 -0.80 0.41
C ALA A 366 -27.32 -0.53 1.90
N CYS A 367 -26.04 -0.37 2.25
CA CYS A 367 -25.66 -0.07 3.63
C CYS A 367 -26.20 1.29 4.09
N ALA A 368 -26.12 2.34 3.27
CA ALA A 368 -26.67 3.65 3.62
C ALA A 368 -28.20 3.62 3.79
N ALA A 369 -28.92 2.88 2.94
CA ALA A 369 -30.36 2.70 3.05
C ALA A 369 -30.75 1.94 4.32
N GLU A 370 -30.03 0.87 4.69
CA GLU A 370 -30.24 0.15 5.96
C GLU A 370 -29.87 0.99 7.19
N LEU A 371 -28.98 1.98 7.04
CA LEU A 371 -28.72 2.97 8.09
C LEU A 371 -29.85 4.01 8.23
N GLY A 372 -30.85 4.00 7.34
CA GLY A 372 -32.06 4.83 7.38
C GLY A 372 -32.03 6.05 6.47
N LEU A 373 -31.08 6.16 5.54
CA LEU A 373 -31.09 7.24 4.54
C LEU A 373 -32.12 6.93 3.44
N ALA A 374 -32.81 7.97 2.95
CA ALA A 374 -33.73 7.82 1.83
C ALA A 374 -32.95 7.53 0.53
N PRO A 375 -33.42 6.60 -0.33
CA PRO A 375 -32.81 6.32 -1.64
C PRO A 375 -32.51 7.57 -2.46
N GLU A 376 -33.42 8.55 -2.45
CA GLU A 376 -33.30 9.80 -3.20
C GLU A 376 -32.11 10.65 -2.72
N ASP A 377 -31.89 10.72 -1.39
CA ASP A 377 -30.75 11.42 -0.81
C ASP A 377 -29.42 10.73 -1.16
N ILE A 378 -29.42 9.39 -1.18
CA ILE A 378 -28.25 8.60 -1.57
C ILE A 378 -27.91 8.86 -3.04
N ILE A 379 -28.92 8.87 -3.94
CA ILE A 379 -28.75 9.16 -5.37
C ILE A 379 -28.18 10.57 -5.58
N MET A 380 -28.72 11.58 -4.88
CA MET A 380 -28.22 12.95 -4.96
C MET A 380 -26.76 13.07 -4.50
N ALA A 381 -26.37 12.34 -3.45
CA ALA A 381 -24.98 12.30 -2.99
C ALA A 381 -24.06 11.59 -4.01
N LEU A 382 -24.48 10.43 -4.53
CA LEU A 382 -23.70 9.66 -5.51
C LEU A 382 -23.37 10.48 -6.78
N ALA A 383 -24.32 11.29 -7.25
CA ALA A 383 -24.13 12.16 -8.41
C ALA A 383 -22.98 13.17 -8.27
N ARG A 384 -22.51 13.41 -7.04
CA ARG A 384 -21.40 14.32 -6.71
C ARG A 384 -20.23 13.61 -6.03
N CYS A 385 -20.20 12.28 -6.07
CA CYS A 385 -19.14 11.50 -5.45
C CYS A 385 -17.79 11.88 -6.08
N PRO A 386 -16.80 12.32 -5.29
CA PRO A 386 -15.50 12.64 -5.84
C PRO A 386 -14.82 11.38 -6.40
N GLN A 387 -13.88 11.59 -7.32
CA GLN A 387 -12.98 10.54 -7.78
C GLN A 387 -12.20 9.95 -6.60
N ILE A 388 -11.89 8.66 -6.67
CA ILE A 388 -11.17 7.95 -5.60
C ILE A 388 -9.68 7.96 -5.93
N THR A 389 -8.86 8.50 -5.03
CA THR A 389 -7.44 8.69 -5.31
C THR A 389 -6.72 7.37 -5.65
N HIS A 390 -5.99 7.34 -6.76
CA HIS A 390 -5.26 6.17 -7.29
C HIS A 390 -6.11 4.89 -7.47
N ARG A 391 -7.36 5.06 -7.91
CA ARG A 391 -8.34 3.98 -8.17
C ARG A 391 -9.15 4.32 -9.42
N LEU A 392 -8.51 4.24 -10.59
CA LEU A 392 -9.04 4.76 -11.86
C LEU A 392 -9.46 6.23 -11.75
N GLU A 393 -8.61 7.03 -11.09
CA GLU A 393 -8.86 8.44 -10.86
C GLU A 393 -8.64 9.22 -12.15
N VAL A 394 -9.71 9.72 -12.77
CA VAL A 394 -9.63 10.52 -13.99
C VAL A 394 -9.46 11.98 -13.64
N LYS A 395 -8.38 12.58 -14.15
CA LYS A 395 -8.01 13.98 -13.94
C LYS A 395 -7.78 14.68 -15.28
N PRO A 396 -8.05 15.98 -15.38
CA PRO A 396 -7.54 16.79 -16.48
C PRO A 396 -6.01 16.71 -16.55
N PHE A 397 -5.47 16.59 -17.76
CA PHE A 397 -4.04 16.51 -18.01
C PHE A 397 -3.64 17.42 -19.17
N GLY A 398 -3.56 18.72 -18.88
CA GLY A 398 -3.46 19.76 -19.89
C GLY A 398 -4.83 20.40 -20.15
N GLU A 399 -4.99 21.02 -21.33
CA GLU A 399 -6.24 21.68 -21.71
C GLU A 399 -7.31 20.64 -22.10
N ASP A 400 -6.99 19.69 -22.98
CA ASP A 400 -7.97 18.74 -23.55
C ASP A 400 -7.70 17.26 -23.22
N GLY A 401 -6.65 16.99 -22.43
CA GLY A 401 -6.12 15.66 -22.17
C GLY A 401 -6.63 15.09 -20.85
N LEU A 402 -6.50 13.78 -20.68
CA LEU A 402 -6.92 13.09 -19.47
C LEU A 402 -5.79 12.20 -18.93
N LEU A 403 -5.67 12.18 -17.61
CA LEU A 403 -4.84 11.24 -16.88
C LEU A 403 -5.74 10.31 -16.07
N ILE A 404 -5.65 9.01 -16.33
CA ILE A 404 -6.24 7.95 -15.54
C ILE A 404 -5.14 7.44 -14.60
N ASP A 405 -5.29 7.74 -13.31
CA ASP A 405 -4.35 7.36 -12.26
C ASP A 405 -4.89 6.14 -11.50
N ASP A 406 -4.33 4.96 -11.80
CA ASP A 406 -4.56 3.69 -11.10
C ASP A 406 -3.22 3.07 -10.65
N ALA A 407 -2.38 3.94 -10.09
CA ALA A 407 -0.98 3.64 -9.76
C ALA A 407 -0.79 2.76 -8.51
N PHE A 408 -1.79 2.53 -7.66
CA PHE A 408 -1.52 2.05 -6.30
C PHE A 408 -1.39 0.53 -6.17
N ASN A 409 -2.27 -0.27 -6.78
CA ASN A 409 -2.16 -1.73 -6.75
C ASN A 409 -2.90 -2.33 -7.93
N SER A 410 -2.22 -3.17 -8.70
CA SER A 410 -2.78 -3.78 -9.90
C SER A 410 -3.06 -5.26 -9.71
N ASN A 411 -4.16 -5.71 -10.29
CA ASN A 411 -4.54 -7.11 -10.42
C ASN A 411 -5.13 -7.31 -11.83
N PRO A 412 -5.17 -8.54 -12.37
CA PRO A 412 -5.53 -8.74 -13.78
C PRO A 412 -6.88 -8.14 -14.18
N LYS A 413 -7.91 -8.30 -13.34
CA LYS A 413 -9.25 -7.74 -13.60
C LYS A 413 -9.24 -6.21 -13.56
N GLY A 414 -8.54 -5.62 -12.58
CA GLY A 414 -8.40 -4.17 -12.46
C GLY A 414 -7.67 -3.56 -13.66
N PHE A 415 -6.54 -4.16 -14.03
CA PHE A 415 -5.75 -3.73 -15.19
C PHE A 415 -6.59 -3.79 -16.48
N ALA A 416 -7.28 -4.91 -16.72
CA ALA A 416 -8.12 -5.05 -17.91
C ALA A 416 -9.20 -3.95 -17.98
N ALA A 417 -9.89 -3.68 -16.88
CA ALA A 417 -10.88 -2.61 -16.80
C ALA A 417 -10.27 -1.21 -17.04
N ALA A 418 -9.05 -0.98 -16.58
CA ALA A 418 -8.30 0.25 -16.84
C ALA A 418 -8.01 0.44 -18.34
N LEU A 419 -7.58 -0.63 -19.01
CA LEU A 419 -7.31 -0.63 -20.45
C LEU A 419 -8.58 -0.39 -21.28
N GLU A 420 -9.69 -1.03 -20.89
CA GLU A 420 -10.99 -0.87 -21.56
C GLU A 420 -11.57 0.54 -21.41
N LEU A 421 -11.14 1.30 -20.40
CA LEU A 421 -11.54 2.69 -20.21
C LEU A 421 -10.87 3.65 -21.20
N LEU A 422 -9.66 3.33 -21.67
CA LEU A 422 -8.89 4.20 -22.58
C LEU A 422 -9.68 4.56 -23.86
N PRO A 423 -10.26 3.60 -24.62
CA PRO A 423 -11.06 3.93 -25.80
C PRO A 423 -12.33 4.73 -25.49
N VAL A 424 -12.93 4.53 -24.31
CA VAL A 424 -14.16 5.24 -23.91
C VAL A 424 -13.89 6.73 -23.68
N LEU A 425 -12.73 7.04 -23.10
CA LEU A 425 -12.31 8.41 -22.79
C LEU A 425 -11.49 9.08 -23.90
N LYS A 426 -11.07 8.32 -24.92
CA LYS A 426 -10.30 8.82 -26.06
C LYS A 426 -11.00 10.04 -26.69
N ARG A 427 -10.26 11.13 -26.81
CA ARG A 427 -10.69 12.36 -27.48
C ARG A 427 -10.37 12.27 -28.97
N GLU A 428 -11.10 13.03 -29.78
CA GLU A 428 -10.83 13.13 -31.20
C GLU A 428 -9.41 13.69 -31.43
N GLY A 429 -8.62 13.07 -32.31
CA GLY A 429 -7.23 13.44 -32.57
C GLY A 429 -6.21 13.05 -31.47
N GLY A 430 -6.68 12.66 -30.28
CA GLY A 430 -5.85 12.20 -29.16
C GLY A 430 -5.40 10.76 -29.30
N ARG A 431 -4.30 10.41 -28.62
CA ARG A 431 -3.78 9.02 -28.53
C ARG A 431 -4.04 8.42 -27.16
N THR A 432 -4.16 7.10 -27.09
CA THR A 432 -4.20 6.36 -25.82
C THR A 432 -2.80 5.87 -25.46
N ILE A 433 -2.32 6.28 -24.28
CA ILE A 433 -0.96 6.00 -23.81
C ILE A 433 -1.04 5.22 -22.50
N LEU A 434 -0.40 4.05 -22.42
CA LEU A 434 -0.24 3.28 -21.19
C LEU A 434 1.17 3.44 -20.64
N ILE A 435 1.30 3.66 -19.34
CA ILE A 435 2.55 3.61 -18.59
C ILE A 435 2.41 2.54 -17.52
N THR A 436 3.28 1.52 -17.54
CA THR A 436 3.19 0.43 -16.58
C THR A 436 4.51 -0.30 -16.36
N PRO A 437 4.84 -0.69 -15.11
CA PRO A 437 5.85 -1.69 -14.81
C PRO A 437 5.31 -3.13 -14.80
N GLY A 438 4.05 -3.31 -15.20
CA GLY A 438 3.30 -4.56 -15.09
C GLY A 438 2.87 -4.88 -13.66
N MET A 439 2.29 -6.06 -13.49
CA MET A 439 1.76 -6.55 -12.21
C MET A 439 2.83 -7.27 -11.38
N VAL A 440 2.56 -7.42 -10.08
CA VAL A 440 3.39 -8.14 -9.11
C VAL A 440 2.55 -9.15 -8.34
N GLU A 441 3.22 -10.06 -7.63
CA GLU A 441 2.57 -11.04 -6.72
C GLU A 441 1.62 -12.02 -7.42
N LEU A 442 1.82 -12.30 -8.72
CA LEU A 442 1.00 -13.24 -9.50
C LEU A 442 1.45 -14.71 -9.40
N GLY A 443 2.61 -14.99 -8.81
CA GLY A 443 3.15 -16.35 -8.70
C GLY A 443 3.28 -17.03 -10.08
N ASP A 444 2.82 -18.27 -10.17
CA ASP A 444 2.90 -19.09 -11.39
C ASP A 444 2.05 -18.53 -12.55
N ALA A 445 1.07 -17.67 -12.26
CA ALA A 445 0.23 -17.04 -13.27
C ALA A 445 0.87 -15.80 -13.93
N HIS A 446 2.05 -15.37 -13.45
CA HIS A 446 2.69 -14.12 -13.88
C HIS A 446 2.79 -13.99 -15.40
N ASP A 447 3.35 -14.97 -16.08
CA ASP A 447 3.58 -14.89 -17.52
C ASP A 447 2.28 -14.95 -18.34
N ALA A 448 1.33 -15.79 -17.91
CA ALA A 448 0.04 -15.97 -18.57
C ALA A 448 -0.81 -14.70 -18.49
N GLU A 449 -0.95 -14.11 -17.29
CA GLU A 449 -1.73 -12.89 -17.09
C GLU A 449 -1.10 -11.69 -17.81
N HIS A 450 0.22 -11.58 -17.82
CA HIS A 450 0.92 -10.54 -18.60
C HIS A 450 0.74 -10.71 -20.11
N THR A 451 0.65 -11.95 -20.60
CA THR A 451 0.32 -12.22 -22.02
C THR A 451 -1.07 -11.67 -22.34
N THR A 452 -2.09 -12.04 -21.56
CA THR A 452 -3.47 -11.57 -21.75
C THR A 452 -3.58 -10.05 -21.69
N ILE A 453 -2.92 -9.42 -20.72
CA ILE A 453 -2.93 -7.95 -20.59
C ILE A 453 -2.17 -7.28 -21.74
N GLY A 454 -1.10 -7.88 -22.27
CA GLY A 454 -0.39 -7.38 -23.45
C GLY A 454 -1.23 -7.45 -24.73
N GLU A 455 -2.00 -8.53 -24.92
CA GLU A 455 -2.95 -8.67 -26.01
C GLU A 455 -4.08 -7.64 -25.93
N LEU A 456 -4.57 -7.34 -24.72
CA LEU A 456 -5.59 -6.32 -24.52
C LEU A 456 -5.02 -4.92 -24.77
N ALA A 457 -3.84 -4.61 -24.25
CA ALA A 457 -3.16 -3.34 -24.49
C ALA A 457 -2.95 -3.08 -25.98
N ALA A 458 -2.63 -4.11 -26.78
CA ALA A 458 -2.51 -3.99 -28.23
C ALA A 458 -3.79 -3.52 -28.93
N LYS A 459 -4.97 -3.80 -28.34
CA LYS A 459 -6.26 -3.39 -28.89
C LYS A 459 -6.69 -2.00 -28.42
N THR A 460 -6.21 -1.55 -27.26
CA THR A 460 -6.71 -0.35 -26.57
C THR A 460 -5.73 0.82 -26.58
N CYS A 461 -4.44 0.56 -26.78
CA CYS A 461 -3.36 1.55 -26.67
C CYS A 461 -2.70 1.84 -28.02
N ASP A 462 -2.51 3.12 -28.32
CA ASP A 462 -1.68 3.56 -29.45
C ASP A 462 -0.18 3.52 -29.07
N ILE A 463 0.12 3.82 -27.79
CA ILE A 463 1.50 3.89 -27.26
C ILE A 463 1.57 3.18 -25.91
N VAL A 464 2.62 2.38 -25.70
CA VAL A 464 2.93 1.74 -24.42
C VAL A 464 4.35 2.13 -23.97
N LEU A 465 4.45 2.65 -22.76
CA LEU A 465 5.68 2.95 -22.05
C LEU A 465 5.88 1.86 -20.98
N ALA A 466 6.61 0.79 -21.34
CA ALA A 466 6.90 -0.32 -20.45
C ALA A 466 8.10 0.01 -19.54
N VAL A 467 7.85 0.11 -18.24
CA VAL A 467 8.87 0.36 -17.22
C VAL A 467 9.42 -0.99 -16.73
N SER A 468 10.74 -1.13 -16.60
CA SER A 468 11.38 -2.40 -16.20
C SER A 468 10.89 -3.58 -17.03
N ALA A 469 10.87 -3.41 -18.36
CA ALA A 469 10.30 -4.33 -19.34
C ALA A 469 10.86 -5.77 -19.24
N GLU A 470 12.07 -5.94 -18.70
CA GLU A 470 12.67 -7.24 -18.41
C GLU A 470 11.87 -8.10 -17.41
N ARG A 471 11.00 -7.49 -16.60
CA ARG A 471 10.11 -8.19 -15.66
C ARG A 471 8.84 -8.73 -16.31
N ILE A 472 8.47 -8.20 -17.48
CA ILE A 472 7.23 -8.50 -18.17
C ILE A 472 7.46 -8.84 -19.65
N PRO A 473 8.38 -9.77 -19.95
CA PRO A 473 8.74 -10.08 -21.32
C PRO A 473 7.54 -10.58 -22.14
N THR A 474 6.62 -11.33 -21.52
CA THR A 474 5.43 -11.88 -22.19
C THR A 474 4.41 -10.80 -22.56
N PHE A 475 4.22 -9.78 -21.71
CA PHE A 475 3.41 -8.60 -22.03
C PHE A 475 3.99 -7.87 -23.25
N VAL A 476 5.30 -7.62 -23.25
CA VAL A 476 6.00 -6.92 -24.35
C VAL A 476 5.88 -7.70 -25.65
N SER A 477 6.06 -9.02 -25.63
CA SER A 477 5.91 -9.85 -26.83
C SER A 477 4.48 -9.88 -27.34
N ALA A 478 3.50 -10.01 -26.43
CA ALA A 478 2.08 -10.05 -26.77
C ALA A 478 1.62 -8.73 -27.40
N TYR A 479 2.04 -7.59 -26.82
CA TYR A 479 1.73 -6.28 -27.38
C TYR A 479 2.29 -6.11 -28.80
N ARG A 480 3.57 -6.44 -29.00
CA ARG A 480 4.21 -6.34 -30.33
C ARG A 480 3.55 -7.22 -31.38
N ALA A 481 3.09 -8.41 -31.00
CA ALA A 481 2.40 -9.31 -31.91
C ALA A 481 1.00 -8.78 -32.28
N GLY A 482 0.28 -8.19 -31.33
CA GLY A 482 -1.09 -7.68 -31.53
C GLY A 482 -1.16 -6.29 -32.15
N ALA A 483 -0.12 -5.45 -31.98
CA ALA A 483 -0.05 -4.08 -32.51
C ALA A 483 1.30 -3.81 -33.20
N PRO A 484 1.55 -4.38 -34.39
CA PRO A 484 2.84 -4.21 -35.09
C PRO A 484 3.17 -2.75 -35.45
N GLU A 485 2.13 -1.93 -35.67
CA GLU A 485 2.24 -0.49 -35.94
C GLU A 485 2.16 0.36 -34.65
N GLY A 486 1.83 -0.25 -33.51
CA GLY A 486 1.76 0.42 -32.22
C GLY A 486 3.14 0.77 -31.68
N GLN A 487 3.26 1.87 -30.95
CA GLN A 487 4.55 2.32 -30.44
C GLN A 487 4.82 1.71 -29.04
N LEU A 488 5.85 0.88 -28.92
CA LEU A 488 6.32 0.36 -27.63
C LEU A 488 7.70 0.92 -27.28
N LEU A 489 7.80 1.62 -26.15
CA LEU A 489 9.03 2.17 -25.61
C LEU A 489 9.32 1.55 -24.24
N THR A 490 10.59 1.22 -23.99
CA THR A 490 11.01 0.60 -22.72
C THR A 490 11.87 1.56 -21.91
N PHE A 491 11.61 1.66 -20.61
CA PHE A 491 12.32 2.55 -19.69
C PHE A 491 12.83 1.78 -18.48
N ALA A 492 13.95 2.23 -17.91
CA ALA A 492 14.52 1.62 -16.70
C ALA A 492 13.80 2.08 -15.42
N SER A 493 13.15 3.25 -15.44
CA SER A 493 12.43 3.78 -14.29
C SER A 493 11.19 4.57 -14.70
N PHE A 494 10.22 4.69 -13.78
CA PHE A 494 8.99 5.43 -14.00
C PHE A 494 9.28 6.91 -14.34
N LYS A 495 10.28 7.50 -13.67
CA LYS A 495 10.75 8.86 -13.93
C LYS A 495 11.18 9.10 -15.37
N ASP A 496 11.84 8.11 -16.01
CA ASP A 496 12.30 8.25 -17.39
C ASP A 496 11.11 8.20 -18.37
N ALA A 497 10.10 7.37 -18.07
CA ALA A 497 8.85 7.32 -18.82
C ALA A 497 8.05 8.64 -18.67
N GLU A 498 7.96 9.20 -17.46
CA GLU A 498 7.34 10.51 -17.22
C GLU A 498 8.05 11.64 -17.98
N ALA A 499 9.38 11.64 -18.02
CA ALA A 499 10.15 12.62 -18.77
C ALA A 499 9.86 12.52 -20.29
N TRP A 500 9.75 11.31 -20.82
CA TRP A 500 9.34 11.10 -22.21
C TRP A 500 7.91 11.59 -22.44
N LEU A 501 6.96 11.26 -21.56
CA LEU A 501 5.58 11.70 -21.66
C LEU A 501 5.49 13.22 -21.68
N GLY A 502 6.21 13.90 -20.79
CA GLY A 502 6.24 15.36 -20.73
C GLY A 502 6.75 16.02 -22.02
N ALA A 503 7.66 15.37 -22.75
CA ALA A 503 8.23 15.88 -23.98
C ALA A 503 7.44 15.51 -25.25
N ASN A 504 6.61 14.45 -25.23
CA ASN A 504 6.01 13.88 -26.43
C ASN A 504 4.47 13.83 -26.43
N ARG A 505 3.83 14.15 -25.30
CA ARG A 505 2.36 14.18 -25.22
C ARG A 505 1.77 15.28 -26.10
N LYS A 506 0.58 15.01 -26.63
CA LYS A 506 -0.29 15.98 -27.29
C LYS A 506 -1.37 16.47 -26.31
N PRO A 507 -1.97 17.64 -26.55
CA PRO A 507 -3.01 18.18 -25.68
C PRO A 507 -4.20 17.25 -25.45
N GLU A 508 -4.56 16.42 -26.42
CA GLU A 508 -5.77 15.57 -26.41
C GLU A 508 -5.50 14.13 -25.97
N ASP A 509 -4.26 13.78 -25.61
CA ASP A 509 -3.89 12.42 -25.24
C ASP A 509 -4.59 11.98 -23.94
N VAL A 510 -4.94 10.70 -23.89
CA VAL A 510 -5.43 10.02 -22.68
C VAL A 510 -4.33 9.09 -22.19
N VAL A 511 -3.83 9.37 -20.99
CA VAL A 511 -2.73 8.65 -20.37
C VAL A 511 -3.27 7.80 -19.23
N LEU A 512 -3.00 6.50 -19.26
CA LEU A 512 -3.23 5.59 -18.15
C LEU A 512 -1.89 5.30 -17.47
N ILE A 513 -1.80 5.63 -16.18
CA ILE A 513 -0.76 5.12 -15.29
C ILE A 513 -1.36 3.92 -14.56
N GLU A 514 -0.90 2.73 -14.93
CA GLU A 514 -1.37 1.48 -14.35
C GLU A 514 -0.24 0.80 -13.58
N ASN A 515 -0.41 0.76 -12.26
CA ASN A 515 0.60 0.34 -11.29
C ASN A 515 1.86 1.24 -11.25
N ASP A 516 2.31 1.56 -10.04
CA ASP A 516 3.54 2.28 -9.77
C ASP A 516 4.28 1.59 -8.64
N LEU A 517 5.26 0.76 -9.01
CA LEU A 517 5.92 -0.11 -8.04
C LEU A 517 6.85 0.70 -7.11
N PRO A 518 7.02 0.25 -5.85
CA PRO A 518 8.05 0.81 -4.97
C PRO A 518 9.47 0.69 -5.57
N ASP A 519 10.35 1.62 -5.19
CA ASP A 519 11.77 1.64 -5.59
C ASP A 519 12.48 0.28 -5.41
N LEU A 520 12.04 -0.53 -4.43
CA LEU A 520 12.57 -1.87 -4.16
C LEU A 520 12.42 -2.83 -5.35
N TYR A 521 11.35 -2.68 -6.13
CA TYR A 521 11.08 -3.48 -7.33
C TYR A 521 11.66 -2.85 -8.60
N GLU A 522 11.80 -1.51 -8.63
CA GLU A 522 12.43 -0.79 -9.74
C GLU A 522 13.95 -0.93 -9.73
N ARG A 523 14.56 -1.09 -8.55
CA ARG A 523 16.02 -1.17 -8.38
C ARG A 523 16.38 -2.22 -7.35
N ILE A 524 16.92 -3.35 -7.80
CA ILE A 524 17.63 -4.27 -6.91
C ILE A 524 18.79 -3.48 -6.27
N PRO A 525 18.83 -3.28 -4.93
CA PRO A 525 19.92 -2.54 -4.32
C PRO A 525 21.24 -3.27 -4.53
N LYS A 526 22.12 -2.74 -5.38
CA LYS A 526 23.51 -3.19 -5.46
C LYS A 526 24.28 -2.47 -4.35
N LEU A 527 24.35 -3.08 -3.17
CA LEU A 527 25.21 -2.64 -2.05
C LEU A 527 26.64 -3.17 -2.21
#